data_AF-A0A4Q3TTU3-F1
#
_entry.id   AF-A0A4Q3TTU3-F1
#
_cell.length_a   1.000
_cell.length_b   1.000
_cell.length_c   1.000
_cell.angle_alpha   90.00
_cell.angle_beta   90.00
_cell.angle_gamma   90.00
#
_symmetry.space_group_name_H-M   'P 1'
#
loop_
_entity.id
_entity.type
_entity.pdbx_description
1 polymer ?
#
loop_
_entity_poly.entity_id
_entity_poly.type
_entity_poly.pdbx_seq_one_letter_code
_entity_poly.pdbx_strand_id
1 'polypeptide(L)' 'LTIKGVYGREMFTTWRKMLGLLKAGLDLQPLITHQMSYENYREGFEAMRSGQSGKVVLNWDKAA' A
#
# COMPACT_ATOMS: atom_id res chain seq x y z
N LEU A 1 17.40 -5.16 -29.12
CA LEU A 1 16.90 -4.22 -28.07
C LEU A 1 15.48 -4.64 -27.73
N THR A 2 15.16 -4.88 -26.47
CA THR A 2 13.81 -5.25 -26.00
C THR A 2 13.35 -4.22 -24.99
N ILE A 3 12.18 -3.62 -25.22
CA ILE A 3 11.57 -2.64 -24.31
C ILE A 3 10.28 -3.25 -23.78
N LYS A 4 10.07 -3.21 -22.46
CA LYS A 4 8.85 -3.69 -21.80
C LYS A 4 8.14 -2.52 -21.12
N GLY A 5 6.94 -2.19 -21.61
CA GLY A 5 6.02 -1.31 -20.89
C GLY A 5 5.35 -2.07 -19.75
N VAL A 6 5.32 -1.50 -18.55
CA VAL A 6 4.63 -2.07 -17.39
C VAL A 6 3.41 -1.22 -17.10
N TYR A 7 2.23 -1.81 -17.25
CA TYR A 7 0.96 -1.18 -16.88
C TYR A 7 0.17 -2.13 -15.98
N GLY A 8 -0.25 -1.65 -14.81
CA GLY A 8 -0.96 -2.47 -13.83
C GLY A 8 -0.09 -3.61 -13.27
N ARG A 9 -0.68 -4.82 -13.20
CA ARG A 9 -0.05 -6.03 -12.65
C ARG A 9 -0.32 -7.21 -13.57
N GLU A 10 0.67 -8.08 -13.75
CA GLU A 10 0.44 -9.37 -14.40
C GLU A 10 -0.45 -10.23 -13.49
N MET A 11 -1.70 -10.43 -13.91
CA MET A 11 -2.69 -11.17 -13.14
C MET A 11 -2.14 -12.54 -12.74
N PHE A 12 -2.37 -12.90 -11.46
CA PHE A 12 -1.85 -14.09 -10.79
C PHE A 12 -0.32 -14.14 -10.62
N THR A 13 0.47 -13.86 -11.66
CA THR A 13 1.93 -13.96 -11.62
C THR A 13 2.55 -13.01 -10.60
N THR A 14 2.22 -11.72 -10.67
CA THR A 14 2.77 -10.73 -9.73
C THR A 14 2.28 -10.98 -8.30
N TRP A 15 1.03 -11.40 -8.13
CA TRP A 15 0.46 -11.76 -6.83
C TRP A 15 1.18 -12.95 -6.18
N ARG A 16 1.41 -14.03 -6.93
CA ARG A 16 2.14 -15.21 -6.43
C ARG A 16 3.58 -14.86 -6.04
N LYS A 17 4.26 -14.01 -6.84
CA LYS A 17 5.60 -13.50 -6.49
C LYS A 17 5.58 -12.71 -5.19
N MET A 18 4.64 -11.76 -5.04
CA MET A 18 4.50 -10.98 -3.81
C MET A 18 4.21 -11.85 -2.59
N LEU A 19 3.31 -12.83 -2.70
CA LEU A 19 3.05 -13.79 -1.62
C LEU A 19 4.30 -14.60 -1.25
N GLY A 20 5.11 -14.99 -2.23
CA GLY A 20 6.39 -15.64 -2.00
C GLY A 20 7.37 -14.76 -1.22
N LEU A 21 7.48 -13.47 -1.59
CA LEU A 21 8.33 -12.51 -0.89
C LEU A 21 7.89 -12.29 0.56
N LEU A 22 6.58 -12.15 0.81
CA LEU A 22 6.04 -12.02 2.16
C LEU A 22 6.33 -13.26 3.01
N LYS A 23 6.15 -14.46 2.44
CA LYS A 23 6.50 -15.72 3.12
C LYS A 23 7.99 -15.86 3.42
N ALA A 24 8.84 -15.25 2.59
CA ALA A 24 10.28 -15.21 2.80
C ALA A 24 10.73 -14.18 3.85
N GLY A 25 9.79 -13.45 4.48
CA GLY A 25 10.08 -12.51 5.57
C GLY A 25 10.24 -11.06 5.14
N LEU A 26 9.80 -10.68 3.93
CA LEU A 26 9.75 -9.27 3.55
C LEU A 26 8.76 -8.51 4.45
N ASP A 27 9.27 -7.65 5.31
CA ASP A 27 8.46 -6.75 6.14
C ASP A 27 8.08 -5.47 5.38
N LEU A 28 6.78 -5.20 5.29
CA LEU A 28 6.21 -4.01 4.66
C LEU A 28 5.65 -3.00 5.67
N GLN A 29 5.64 -3.32 6.97
CA GLN A 29 5.15 -2.42 8.01
C GLN A 29 5.79 -1.02 7.96
N PRO A 30 7.11 -0.86 7.73
CA PRO A 30 7.73 0.46 7.68
C PRO A 30 7.22 1.39 6.56
N LEU A 31 6.54 0.85 5.54
CA LEU A 31 5.96 1.65 4.46
C LEU A 31 4.65 2.32 4.90
N ILE A 32 3.97 1.79 5.92
CA ILE A 32 2.72 2.34 6.44
C ILE A 32 3.08 3.46 7.42
N THR A 33 2.95 4.70 6.97
CA THR A 33 3.31 5.86 7.79
C THR A 33 2.15 6.40 8.61
N HIS A 34 0.91 6.16 8.18
CA HIS A 34 -0.29 6.60 8.91
C HIS A 34 -1.35 5.50 8.89
N GLN A 35 -2.04 5.35 10.02
CA GLN A 35 -3.23 4.52 10.17
C GLN A 35 -4.28 5.34 10.91
N MET A 36 -5.49 5.44 10.37
CA MET A 36 -6.56 6.25 10.95
C MET A 36 -7.93 5.67 10.59
N SER A 37 -8.99 6.13 11.27
CA SER A 37 -10.38 5.78 10.92
C SER A 37 -10.71 6.21 9.49
N TYR A 38 -11.54 5.44 8.78
CA TYR A 38 -12.08 5.82 7.47
C TYR A 38 -12.84 7.15 7.50
N GLU A 39 -13.37 7.56 8.65
CA GLU A 39 -14.06 8.84 8.83
C GLU A 39 -13.11 10.04 8.62
N ASN A 40 -11.81 9.83 8.91
CA ASN A 40 -10.76 10.84 8.73
C ASN A 40 -10.17 10.84 7.31
N TYR A 41 -10.91 10.36 6.30
CA TYR A 41 -10.40 10.26 4.94
C TYR A 41 -9.81 11.58 4.42
N ARG A 42 -10.41 12.73 4.74
CA ARG A 42 -9.88 14.04 4.29
C ARG A 42 -8.47 14.29 4.79
N GLU A 43 -8.22 14.04 6.08
CA GLU A 43 -6.89 14.17 6.69
C GLU A 43 -5.91 13.18 6.04
N GLY A 44 -6.34 11.95 5.81
CA GLY A 44 -5.53 10.95 5.11
C GLY A 44 -5.11 11.38 3.70
N PHE A 45 -6.02 12.02 2.94
CA PHE A 45 -5.69 12.54 1.61
C PHE A 45 -4.76 13.76 1.67
N GLU A 46 -4.94 14.67 2.63
CA GLU A 46 -4.02 15.80 2.83
C GLU A 46 -2.61 15.31 3.23
N ALA A 47 -2.51 14.28 4.08
CA ALA A 47 -1.25 13.63 4.42
C ALA A 47 -0.58 12.96 3.20
N MET A 48 -1.34 12.36 2.28
CA MET A 48 -0.80 11.86 1.01
C MET A 48 -0.31 13.00 0.10
N ARG A 49 -1.01 14.13 0.09
CA ARG A 49 -0.68 15.30 -0.75
C ARG A 49 0.54 16.08 -0.24
N SER A 50 0.81 16.07 1.06
CA SER A 50 1.92 16.81 1.66
C SER A 50 3.31 16.33 1.22
N GLY A 51 3.41 15.12 0.67
CA GLY A 51 4.68 14.47 0.36
C GLY A 51 5.43 13.94 1.58
N GLN A 52 4.85 14.04 2.78
CA GLN A 52 5.41 13.56 4.05
C GLN A 52 4.80 12.23 4.50
N SER A 53 4.29 11.42 3.56
CA SER A 53 3.74 10.11 3.83
C SER A 53 4.19 9.07 2.80
N GLY A 54 4.25 7.80 3.21
CA GLY A 54 4.56 6.67 2.33
C GLY A 54 3.28 5.95 1.91
N LYS A 55 2.56 5.41 2.90
CA LYS A 55 1.25 4.79 2.73
C LYS A 55 0.34 5.18 3.90
N VAL A 56 -0.81 5.75 3.57
CA VAL A 56 -1.92 5.96 4.51
C VAL A 56 -2.88 4.78 4.41
N VAL A 57 -3.23 4.19 5.55
CA VAL A 57 -4.26 3.14 5.67
C VAL A 57 -5.46 3.71 6.42
N LEU A 58 -6.63 3.58 5.81
CA LEU A 58 -7.90 3.92 6.43
C LEU A 58 -8.53 2.62 6.96
N ASN A 59 -8.85 2.59 8.24
CA ASN A 59 -9.40 1.42 8.93
C ASN A 59 -10.94 1.51 8.96
N TRP A 60 -11.59 0.40 8.60
CA TRP A 60 -13.06 0.25 8.61
C TRP A 60 -13.59 -0.54 9.80
N ASP A 61 -12.68 -1.10 10.61
CA ASP A 61 -13.07 -1.70 11.87
C ASP A 61 -13.73 -0.60 12.70
N LYS A 62 -14.99 -0.85 13.10
CA LYS A 62 -15.78 0.10 13.89
C LYS A 62 -14.91 0.50 15.08
N ALA A 63 -14.77 1.81 15.31
CA ALA A 63 -14.24 2.33 16.57
C ALA A 63 -14.87 1.51 17.70
N ALA A 64 -14.02 0.75 18.41
CA ALA A 64 -14.43 0.16 19.67
C ALA A 64 -14.70 1.28 20.66
#